data_AF-D5EJ93-F1
#
_entry.id   AF-D5EJ93-F1
#
_cell.length_a   1.000
_cell.length_b   1.000
_cell.length_c   1.000
_cell.angle_alpha   90.00
_cell.angle_beta   90.00
_cell.angle_gamma   90.00
#
_symmetry.space_group_name_H-M   'P 1'
#
loop_
_entity.id
_entity.type
_entity.pdbx_description
1 polymer ?
#
loop_
_entity_poly.entity_id
_entity_poly.type
_entity_poly.pdbx_seq_one_letter_code
_entity_poly.pdbx_strand_id
1 'polypeptide(L)'
;MPNSSTKLTWCKARLGEDMNWWIHEISDSIHWDVDGLGIIDPRQFQYLVDLLEGLSDYGLQTDIVEEAFYTFQIDTIEEDKTVLLKRVEDSILDSEEQLFALPDVMDEEKGPYADLLDHVTKLRIKMLNDLIDFSQKLTVEELEEEIREAQNSDFMEGRATHFFNEITSILEYVPEGFELDEEEGSRPKTEDEELEADLADVEAAPDEEIEADETMKWDEEEESEEQEYEEQTTPPDEEEEK
;
A
#
# COMPACT_ATOMS: atom_id res chain seq x y z
N MET A 1 21.37 -30.52 -22.90
CA MET A 1 21.32 -29.04 -22.87
C MET A 1 20.04 -28.70 -22.14
N PRO A 2 20.08 -28.11 -20.95
CA PRO A 2 18.85 -27.72 -20.28
C PRO A 2 18.28 -26.53 -21.07
N ASN A 3 17.19 -26.76 -21.80
CA ASN A 3 16.32 -25.68 -22.27
C ASN A 3 15.51 -25.22 -21.05
N SER A 4 16.13 -24.47 -20.14
CA SER A 4 15.42 -23.75 -19.10
C SER A 4 14.86 -22.49 -19.75
N SER A 5 13.77 -22.67 -20.47
CA SER A 5 12.95 -21.57 -20.97
C SER A 5 12.21 -21.01 -19.75
N THR A 6 12.81 -20.03 -19.06
CA THR A 6 12.14 -19.12 -18.11
C THR A 6 11.01 -18.44 -18.85
N LYS A 7 9.83 -19.06 -18.81
CA LYS A 7 8.62 -18.54 -19.44
C LYS A 7 7.52 -18.76 -18.45
N LEU A 8 7.46 -17.84 -17.51
CA LEU A 8 6.21 -17.51 -16.87
C LEU A 8 5.15 -17.38 -17.97
N THR A 9 4.15 -18.27 -17.96
CA THR A 9 3.12 -18.41 -19.01
C THR A 9 1.72 -18.26 -18.46
N TRP A 10 1.53 -18.62 -17.20
CA TRP A 10 0.27 -18.44 -16.48
C TRP A 10 0.54 -18.25 -14.98
N CYS A 11 -0.41 -17.63 -14.32
CA CYS A 11 -0.52 -17.58 -12.86
C CYS A 11 -2.00 -17.68 -12.46
N LYS A 12 -2.27 -18.02 -11.21
CA LYS A 12 -3.59 -17.94 -10.60
C LYS A 12 -3.56 -16.87 -9.53
N ALA A 13 -4.53 -15.96 -9.56
CA ALA A 13 -4.65 -14.89 -8.58
C ALA A 13 -5.98 -14.98 -7.84
N ARG A 14 -5.99 -14.51 -6.59
CA ARG A 14 -7.17 -14.39 -5.74
C ARG A 14 -7.22 -13.01 -5.09
N LEU A 15 -8.43 -12.53 -4.84
CA LEU A 15 -8.61 -11.29 -4.09
C LEU A 15 -8.36 -11.54 -2.60
N GLY A 16 -7.48 -10.73 -1.99
CA GLY A 16 -7.19 -10.73 -0.56
C GLY A 16 -8.25 -10.03 0.27
N GLU A 17 -8.08 -10.07 1.60
CA GLU A 17 -8.94 -9.34 2.54
C GLU A 17 -8.73 -7.82 2.48
N ASP A 18 -7.55 -7.42 2.01
CA ASP A 18 -7.11 -6.04 1.77
C ASP A 18 -7.58 -5.48 0.42
N MET A 19 -8.48 -6.19 -0.27
CA MET A 19 -9.00 -5.83 -1.60
C MET A 19 -7.95 -5.77 -2.72
N ASN A 20 -6.74 -6.29 -2.48
CA ASN A 20 -5.71 -6.44 -3.50
C ASN A 20 -5.71 -7.84 -4.12
N TRP A 21 -5.14 -7.96 -5.31
CA TRP A 21 -4.99 -9.25 -5.99
C TRP A 21 -3.63 -9.87 -5.68
N TRP A 22 -3.64 -11.12 -5.23
CA TRP A 22 -2.45 -11.85 -4.83
C TRP A 22 -2.30 -13.14 -5.62
N ILE A 23 -1.09 -13.44 -6.06
CA ILE A 23 -0.79 -14.69 -6.77
C ILE A 23 -0.78 -15.86 -5.79
N HIS A 24 -1.54 -16.90 -6.12
CA HIS A 24 -1.61 -18.13 -5.34
C HIS A 24 -0.83 -19.28 -5.97
N GLU A 25 -0.82 -19.35 -7.30
CA GLU A 25 -0.06 -20.37 -8.05
C GLU A 25 0.60 -19.74 -9.28
N ILE A 26 1.78 -20.23 -9.64
CA ILE A 26 2.54 -19.70 -10.77
C ILE A 26 3.18 -20.82 -11.58
N SER A 27 3.23 -20.63 -12.89
CA SER A 27 3.81 -21.62 -13.82
C SER A 27 5.31 -21.86 -13.63
N ASP A 28 6.03 -20.92 -13.02
CA ASP A 28 7.48 -21.00 -12.78
C ASP A 28 7.81 -20.86 -11.29
N SER A 29 7.38 -21.84 -10.50
CA SER A 29 7.59 -21.87 -9.04
C SER A 29 9.05 -22.08 -8.61
N ILE A 30 10.00 -22.15 -9.54
CA ILE A 30 11.43 -22.29 -9.23
C ILE A 30 12.07 -20.92 -9.08
N HIS A 31 11.63 -19.95 -9.89
CA HIS A 31 12.22 -18.62 -9.92
C HIS A 31 11.34 -17.57 -9.24
N TRP A 32 10.05 -17.86 -9.06
CA TRP A 32 9.10 -16.96 -8.40
C TRP A 32 8.71 -17.50 -7.03
N ASP A 33 8.78 -16.64 -6.03
CA ASP A 33 8.08 -16.85 -4.77
C ASP A 33 6.66 -16.30 -4.90
N VAL A 34 5.69 -17.08 -4.42
CA VAL A 34 4.27 -16.68 -4.43
C VAL A 34 3.86 -16.01 -3.12
N ASP A 35 4.67 -16.17 -2.06
CA ASP A 35 4.35 -15.57 -0.77
C ASP A 35 4.49 -14.05 -0.85
N GLY A 36 3.39 -13.33 -0.60
CA GLY A 36 3.34 -11.88 -0.74
C GLY A 36 3.50 -11.36 -2.18
N LEU A 37 3.31 -12.19 -3.22
CA LEU A 37 3.43 -11.74 -4.60
C LEU A 37 2.11 -11.10 -5.09
N GLY A 38 2.07 -9.77 -5.09
CA GLY A 38 0.94 -8.99 -5.60
C GLY A 38 0.85 -8.99 -7.13
N ILE A 39 -0.34 -8.77 -7.67
CA ILE A 39 -0.55 -8.48 -9.09
C ILE A 39 -1.50 -7.30 -9.23
N ILE A 40 -1.15 -6.36 -10.10
CA ILE A 40 -1.90 -5.13 -10.28
C ILE A 40 -3.08 -5.41 -11.22
N ASP A 41 -4.28 -5.09 -10.78
CA ASP A 41 -5.48 -5.25 -11.61
C ASP A 41 -5.64 -4.10 -12.62
N PRO A 42 -6.44 -4.28 -13.69
CA PRO A 42 -6.59 -3.27 -14.74
C PRO A 42 -7.02 -1.88 -14.24
N ARG A 43 -7.80 -1.79 -13.16
CA ARG A 43 -8.25 -0.50 -12.60
C ARG A 43 -7.14 0.18 -11.82
N GLN A 44 -6.43 -0.58 -10.98
CA GLN A 44 -5.24 -0.10 -10.31
C GLN A 44 -4.20 0.39 -11.33
N PHE A 45 -3.99 -0.37 -12.41
CA PHE A 45 -3.04 0.01 -13.43
C PHE A 45 -3.47 1.28 -14.18
N GLN A 46 -4.75 1.43 -14.52
CA GLN A 46 -5.26 2.68 -15.10
C GLN A 46 -5.00 3.89 -14.20
N TYR A 47 -5.20 3.74 -12.90
CA TYR A 47 -4.88 4.80 -11.95
C TYR A 47 -3.39 5.15 -11.95
N LEU A 48 -2.51 4.14 -12.02
CA LEU A 48 -1.07 4.38 -12.18
C LEU A 48 -0.76 5.12 -13.48
N VAL A 49 -1.43 4.79 -14.60
CA VAL A 49 -1.27 5.51 -15.87
C VAL A 49 -1.61 6.98 -15.70
N ASP A 50 -2.74 7.30 -15.06
CA ASP A 50 -3.17 8.69 -14.83
C ASP A 50 -2.11 9.47 -14.01
N LEU A 51 -1.53 8.85 -12.98
CA LEU A 51 -0.44 9.44 -12.19
C LEU A 51 0.86 9.61 -13.00
N LEU A 52 1.21 8.60 -13.79
CA LEU A 52 2.40 8.60 -14.65
C LEU A 52 2.28 9.69 -15.73
N GLU A 53 1.10 9.91 -16.30
CA GLU A 53 0.85 10.97 -17.29
C GLU A 53 1.30 12.34 -16.76
N GLY A 54 1.10 12.63 -15.47
CA GLY A 54 1.57 13.86 -14.82
C GLY A 54 3.10 14.04 -14.85
N LEU A 55 3.86 12.95 -14.98
CA LEU A 55 5.33 12.98 -15.08
C LEU A 55 5.83 13.10 -16.53
N SER A 56 4.94 13.10 -17.52
CA SER A 56 5.31 13.17 -18.95
C SER A 56 6.14 14.42 -19.27
N ASP A 57 5.74 15.58 -18.74
CA ASP A 57 6.46 16.85 -18.93
C ASP A 57 7.86 16.86 -18.28
N TYR A 58 8.09 15.95 -17.33
CA TYR A 58 9.35 15.81 -16.61
C TYR A 58 10.32 14.83 -17.26
N GLY A 59 9.86 14.06 -18.25
CA GLY A 59 10.67 13.11 -19.03
C GLY A 59 10.35 11.64 -18.76
N LEU A 60 9.08 11.28 -18.51
CA LEU A 60 8.65 9.89 -18.41
C LEU A 60 9.08 9.10 -19.65
N GLN A 61 9.58 7.88 -19.43
CA GLN A 61 10.01 6.96 -20.48
C GLN A 61 9.04 5.78 -20.45
N THR A 62 8.13 5.75 -21.42
CA THR A 62 7.09 4.72 -21.52
C THR A 62 7.69 3.32 -21.69
N ASP A 63 8.84 3.21 -22.37
CA ASP A 63 9.55 1.95 -22.55
C ASP A 63 9.94 1.31 -21.20
N ILE A 64 10.36 2.11 -20.22
CA ILE A 64 10.69 1.60 -18.87
C ILE A 64 9.43 1.09 -18.17
N VAL A 65 8.30 1.80 -18.35
CA VAL A 65 7.02 1.37 -17.80
C VAL A 65 6.55 0.06 -18.45
N GLU A 66 6.63 -0.08 -19.77
CA GLU A 66 6.23 -1.31 -20.46
C GLU A 66 7.11 -2.51 -20.08
N GLU A 67 8.43 -2.31 -20.00
CA GLU A 67 9.38 -3.39 -19.69
C GLU A 67 9.26 -3.88 -18.23
N ALA A 68 8.72 -3.05 -17.32
CA ALA A 68 8.59 -3.36 -15.91
C ALA A 68 7.51 -4.41 -15.59
N PHE A 69 6.59 -4.73 -16.51
CA PHE A 69 5.46 -5.60 -16.23
C PHE A 69 5.31 -6.75 -17.23
N TYR A 70 5.01 -7.93 -16.70
CA TYR A 70 4.39 -9.01 -17.45
C TYR A 70 2.87 -8.80 -17.53
N THR A 71 2.33 -8.88 -18.75
CA THR A 71 0.90 -8.70 -18.98
C THR A 71 0.14 -10.02 -19.00
N PHE A 72 -1.04 -10.01 -18.39
CA PHE A 72 -1.89 -11.18 -18.27
C PHE A 72 -3.35 -10.87 -18.59
N GLN A 73 -3.99 -11.78 -19.31
CA GLN A 73 -5.42 -11.75 -19.58
C GLN A 73 -6.15 -12.82 -18.75
N ILE A 74 -7.40 -12.55 -18.37
CA ILE A 74 -8.28 -13.56 -17.77
C ILE A 74 -8.57 -14.67 -18.78
N ASP A 75 -8.18 -15.89 -18.44
CA ASP A 75 -8.52 -17.09 -19.21
C ASP A 75 -9.80 -17.74 -18.67
N THR A 76 -9.83 -18.03 -17.36
CA THR A 76 -10.96 -18.70 -16.71
C THR A 76 -11.13 -18.19 -15.27
N ILE A 77 -12.38 -18.12 -14.80
CA ILE A 77 -12.71 -17.85 -13.40
C ILE A 77 -13.21 -19.16 -12.77
N GLU A 78 -12.58 -19.58 -11.68
CA GLU A 78 -12.91 -20.80 -10.94
C GLU A 78 -14.05 -20.58 -9.93
N GLU A 79 -14.69 -21.66 -9.47
CA GLU A 79 -15.86 -21.59 -8.56
C GLU A 79 -15.54 -20.99 -7.19
N ASP A 80 -14.29 -21.07 -6.77
CA ASP A 80 -13.76 -20.52 -5.52
C ASP A 80 -13.41 -19.02 -5.61
N LYS A 81 -13.70 -18.39 -6.76
CA LYS A 81 -13.35 -17.01 -7.13
C LYS A 81 -11.87 -16.79 -7.43
N THR A 82 -11.08 -17.85 -7.54
CA THR A 82 -9.73 -17.77 -8.10
C THR A 82 -9.80 -17.51 -9.60
N VAL A 83 -8.89 -16.68 -10.11
CA VAL A 83 -8.83 -16.33 -11.52
C VAL A 83 -7.56 -16.91 -12.13
N LEU A 84 -7.71 -17.71 -13.19
CA LEU A 84 -6.61 -18.17 -14.01
C LEU A 84 -6.26 -17.09 -15.02
N LEU A 85 -5.02 -16.65 -14.96
CA LEU A 85 -4.46 -15.60 -15.78
C LEU A 85 -3.42 -16.20 -16.74
N LYS A 86 -3.53 -15.83 -18.02
CA LYS A 86 -2.63 -16.30 -19.07
C LYS A 86 -1.80 -15.13 -19.59
N ARG A 87 -0.48 -15.35 -19.70
CA ARG A 87 0.43 -14.33 -20.21
C ARG A 87 0.12 -14.02 -21.66
N VAL A 88 0.11 -12.73 -21.97
CA VAL A 88 0.01 -12.19 -23.33
C VAL A 88 1.25 -11.34 -23.64
N GLU A 89 1.41 -10.95 -24.90
CA GLU A 89 2.49 -10.05 -25.35
C GLU A 89 1.93 -8.66 -25.72
N ASP A 90 0.67 -8.40 -25.40
CA ASP A 90 0.01 -7.12 -25.62
C ASP A 90 0.56 -6.06 -24.66
N SER A 91 0.69 -4.83 -25.13
CA SER A 91 1.14 -3.68 -24.33
C SER A 91 0.14 -3.37 -23.23
N ILE A 92 0.63 -3.13 -22.02
CA ILE A 92 -0.21 -2.73 -20.88
C ILE A 92 -0.70 -1.28 -20.99
N LEU A 93 -0.02 -0.44 -21.78
CA LEU A 93 -0.36 0.97 -21.96
C LEU A 93 -1.32 1.20 -23.14
N ASP A 94 -1.14 0.44 -24.23
CA ASP A 94 -1.86 0.68 -25.49
C ASP A 94 -3.02 -0.30 -25.74
N SER A 95 -3.17 -1.36 -24.93
CA SER A 95 -4.22 -2.36 -25.15
C SER A 95 -5.60 -1.85 -24.77
N GLU A 96 -6.60 -2.14 -25.60
CA GLU A 96 -8.03 -1.93 -25.28
C GLU A 96 -8.58 -3.01 -24.32
N GLU A 97 -7.82 -4.09 -24.09
CA GLU A 97 -8.21 -5.19 -23.22
C GLU A 97 -7.86 -4.91 -21.75
N GLN A 98 -8.67 -5.45 -20.83
CA GLN A 98 -8.40 -5.36 -19.40
C GLN A 98 -7.32 -6.36 -19.00
N LEU A 99 -6.08 -5.87 -18.92
CA LEU A 99 -4.90 -6.68 -18.60
C LEU A 99 -4.45 -6.48 -17.16
N PHE A 100 -4.07 -7.58 -16.52
CA PHE A 100 -3.37 -7.57 -15.25
C PHE A 100 -1.88 -7.37 -15.49
N ALA A 101 -1.23 -6.63 -14.60
CA ALA A 101 0.19 -6.32 -14.67
C ALA A 101 0.93 -6.93 -13.47
N LEU A 102 1.86 -7.83 -13.75
CA LEU A 102 2.75 -8.39 -12.74
C LEU A 102 4.14 -7.77 -12.89
N PRO A 103 4.63 -7.04 -11.89
CA PRO A 103 6.01 -6.55 -11.85
C PRO A 103 7.07 -7.63 -12.13
N ASP A 104 8.06 -7.29 -12.96
CA ASP A 104 9.24 -8.12 -13.15
C ASP A 104 10.26 -7.92 -12.03
N VAL A 105 10.00 -8.60 -10.91
CA VAL A 105 10.83 -8.58 -9.67
C VAL A 105 11.86 -9.71 -9.61
N MET A 106 12.19 -10.32 -10.75
CA MET A 106 13.17 -11.41 -10.80
C MET A 106 14.57 -10.99 -10.33
N ASP A 107 14.89 -9.70 -10.49
CA ASP A 107 16.09 -9.06 -9.94
C ASP A 107 15.64 -7.77 -9.24
N GLU A 108 15.54 -7.82 -7.90
CA GLU A 108 15.05 -6.70 -7.09
C GLU A 108 15.98 -5.47 -7.12
N GLU A 109 17.27 -5.64 -7.47
CA GLU A 109 18.23 -4.53 -7.48
C GLU A 109 18.43 -3.91 -8.87
N LYS A 110 18.29 -4.71 -9.93
CA LYS A 110 18.65 -4.32 -11.31
C LYS A 110 17.68 -4.82 -12.37
N GLY A 111 16.50 -5.25 -11.95
CA GLY A 111 15.44 -5.70 -12.84
C GLY A 111 14.67 -4.52 -13.45
N PRO A 112 13.84 -4.80 -14.48
CA PRO A 112 13.01 -3.78 -15.12
C PRO A 112 12.10 -3.03 -14.14
N TYR A 113 11.58 -3.71 -13.12
CA TYR A 113 10.77 -3.08 -12.10
C TYR A 113 11.57 -2.13 -11.19
N ALA A 114 12.80 -2.50 -10.81
CA ALA A 114 13.68 -1.63 -10.04
C ALA A 114 14.05 -0.37 -10.84
N ASP A 115 14.31 -0.51 -12.14
CA ASP A 115 14.55 0.61 -13.06
C ASP A 115 13.33 1.54 -13.14
N LEU A 116 12.11 1.00 -13.13
CA LEU A 116 10.88 1.79 -13.07
C LEU A 116 10.81 2.61 -11.77
N LEU A 117 11.01 1.98 -10.60
CA LEU A 117 10.94 2.66 -9.31
C LEU A 117 11.96 3.81 -9.23
N ASP A 118 13.21 3.58 -9.62
CA ASP A 118 14.25 4.62 -9.67
C ASP A 118 13.87 5.76 -10.63
N HIS A 119 13.32 5.42 -11.79
CA HIS A 119 12.89 6.40 -12.79
C HIS A 119 11.75 7.29 -12.28
N VAL A 120 10.68 6.70 -11.76
CA VAL A 120 9.52 7.47 -11.27
C VAL A 120 9.86 8.28 -10.02
N THR A 121 10.74 7.77 -9.14
CA THR A 121 11.23 8.49 -7.95
C THR A 121 11.96 9.77 -8.36
N LYS A 122 12.90 9.68 -9.32
CA LYS A 122 13.63 10.84 -9.83
C LYS A 122 12.70 11.87 -10.47
N LEU A 123 11.71 11.42 -11.24
CA LEU A 123 10.75 12.30 -11.89
C LEU A 123 9.83 12.98 -10.88
N ARG A 124 9.31 12.25 -9.88
CA ARG A 124 8.47 12.81 -8.81
C ARG A 124 9.21 13.91 -8.08
N ILE A 125 10.46 13.68 -7.67
CA ILE A 125 11.26 14.69 -6.94
C ILE A 125 11.53 15.91 -7.81
N LYS A 126 11.81 15.71 -9.10
CA LYS A 126 11.97 16.83 -10.03
C LYS A 126 10.69 17.65 -10.13
N MET A 127 9.53 16.99 -10.22
CA MET A 127 8.24 17.66 -10.24
C MET A 127 7.97 18.42 -8.94
N LEU A 128 8.13 17.78 -7.78
CA LEU A 128 7.92 18.41 -6.47
C LEU A 128 8.82 19.63 -6.27
N ASN A 129 10.10 19.53 -6.64
CA ASN A 129 11.04 20.66 -6.55
C ASN A 129 10.73 21.82 -7.51
N ASP A 130 9.97 21.55 -8.57
CA ASP A 130 9.53 22.58 -9.52
C ASP A 130 8.19 23.21 -9.10
N LEU A 131 7.31 22.44 -8.43
CA LEU A 131 6.00 22.90 -7.94
C LEU A 131 6.09 23.61 -6.58
N ILE A 132 6.99 23.16 -5.70
CA ILE A 132 7.10 23.64 -4.32
C ILE A 132 8.39 24.45 -4.15
N ASP A 133 8.27 25.64 -3.55
CA ASP A 133 9.42 26.48 -3.19
C ASP A 133 10.04 26.00 -1.86
N PHE A 134 10.83 24.94 -1.92
CA PHE A 134 11.53 24.44 -0.75
C PHE A 134 12.69 25.34 -0.33
N SER A 135 12.91 25.45 0.98
CA SER A 135 14.13 26.09 1.52
C SER A 135 15.42 25.35 1.13
N GLN A 136 15.32 24.02 1.01
CA GLN A 136 16.34 23.11 0.51
C GLN A 136 15.64 22.10 -0.40
N LYS A 137 16.23 21.81 -1.56
CA LYS A 137 15.61 20.89 -2.51
C LYS A 137 15.48 19.50 -1.91
N LEU A 138 14.30 18.90 -2.09
CA LEU A 138 14.06 17.49 -1.77
C LEU A 138 15.00 16.61 -2.60
N THR A 139 15.60 15.62 -1.96
CA THR A 139 16.53 14.67 -2.57
C THR A 139 15.92 13.28 -2.74
N VAL A 140 16.55 12.47 -3.59
CA VAL A 140 16.16 11.06 -3.80
C VAL A 140 16.36 10.25 -2.52
N GLU A 141 17.46 10.50 -1.81
CA GLU A 141 17.79 9.78 -0.59
C GLU A 141 16.74 10.01 0.52
N GLU A 142 16.21 11.23 0.66
CA GLU A 142 15.16 11.55 1.64
C GLU A 142 13.85 10.81 1.35
N LEU A 143 13.37 10.84 0.10
CA LEU A 143 12.15 10.13 -0.30
C LEU A 143 12.29 8.60 -0.13
N GLU A 144 13.43 8.04 -0.56
CA GLU A 144 13.70 6.61 -0.42
C GLU A 144 13.78 6.17 1.05
N GLU A 145 14.30 7.02 1.93
CA GLU A 145 14.36 6.75 3.37
C GLU A 145 12.96 6.68 3.97
N GLU A 146 12.10 7.67 3.68
CA GLU A 146 10.72 7.69 4.18
C GLU A 146 9.89 6.49 3.69
N ILE A 147 10.00 6.14 2.41
CA ILE A 147 9.30 4.96 1.85
C ILE A 147 9.81 3.68 2.51
N ARG A 148 11.13 3.55 2.72
CA ARG A 148 11.71 2.37 3.37
C ARG A 148 11.27 2.27 4.83
N GLU A 149 11.14 3.38 5.55
CA GLU A 149 10.62 3.39 6.92
C GLU A 149 9.18 2.87 6.97
N ALA A 150 8.31 3.34 6.06
CA ALA A 150 6.94 2.88 5.94
C ALA A 150 6.86 1.37 5.61
N GLN A 151 7.60 0.91 4.60
CA GLN A 151 7.66 -0.50 4.22
C GLN A 151 8.20 -1.39 5.35
N ASN A 152 9.21 -0.92 6.08
CA ASN A 152 9.74 -1.65 7.23
C ASN A 152 8.73 -1.75 8.38
N SER A 153 7.88 -0.73 8.56
CA SER A 153 6.77 -0.80 9.51
C SER A 153 5.79 -1.90 9.13
N ASP A 154 5.35 -1.95 7.86
CA ASP A 154 4.45 -2.99 7.34
C ASP A 154 5.04 -4.39 7.52
N PHE A 155 6.33 -4.53 7.21
CA PHE A 155 7.04 -5.80 7.36
C PHE A 155 7.09 -6.27 8.83
N MET A 156 7.32 -5.34 9.77
CA MET A 156 7.33 -5.65 11.21
C MET A 156 5.94 -6.04 11.72
N GLU A 157 4.87 -5.56 11.08
CA GLU A 157 3.49 -5.99 11.30
C GLU A 157 3.12 -7.30 10.59
N GLY A 158 4.04 -7.85 9.78
CA GLY A 158 3.84 -9.08 9.01
C GLY A 158 2.94 -8.89 7.79
N ARG A 159 2.81 -7.67 7.28
CA ARG A 159 2.05 -7.34 6.07
C ARG A 159 3.00 -7.27 4.88
N ALA A 160 2.60 -7.87 3.76
CA ALA A 160 3.29 -7.68 2.49
C ALA A 160 2.79 -6.39 1.84
N THR A 161 3.71 -5.50 1.46
CA THR A 161 3.37 -4.29 0.71
C THR A 161 3.00 -4.70 -0.72
N HIS A 162 1.79 -4.38 -1.15
CA HIS A 162 1.35 -4.63 -2.51
C HIS A 162 2.05 -3.67 -3.50
N PHE A 163 2.42 -4.15 -4.68
CA PHE A 163 3.14 -3.33 -5.68
C PHE A 163 2.39 -2.07 -6.12
N PHE A 164 1.06 -2.10 -6.14
CA PHE A 164 0.27 -0.89 -6.36
C PHE A 164 0.60 0.18 -5.33
N ASN A 165 0.61 -0.18 -4.04
CA ASN A 165 0.90 0.73 -2.94
C ASN A 165 2.35 1.23 -2.98
N GLU A 166 3.30 0.39 -3.38
CA GLU A 166 4.69 0.80 -3.54
C GLU A 166 4.84 1.90 -4.60
N ILE A 167 4.22 1.72 -5.77
CA ILE A 167 4.30 2.71 -6.85
C ILE A 167 3.52 3.98 -6.46
N THR A 168 2.32 3.87 -5.89
CA THR A 168 1.53 5.06 -5.47
C THR A 168 2.21 5.82 -4.34
N SER A 169 2.87 5.13 -3.40
CA SER A 169 3.64 5.79 -2.33
C SER A 169 4.72 6.70 -2.88
N ILE A 170 5.29 6.40 -4.05
CA ILE A 170 6.22 7.29 -4.76
C ILE A 170 5.43 8.37 -5.52
N LEU A 171 4.49 7.97 -6.38
CA LEU A 171 3.83 8.86 -7.32
C LEU A 171 2.95 9.91 -6.66
N GLU A 172 2.41 9.63 -5.48
CA GLU A 172 1.52 10.51 -4.71
C GLU A 172 2.25 11.22 -3.58
N TYR A 173 3.52 10.91 -3.35
CA TYR A 173 4.29 11.47 -2.25
C TYR A 173 4.22 13.01 -2.21
N VAL A 174 3.81 13.57 -1.07
CA VAL A 174 3.85 15.00 -0.78
C VAL A 174 4.53 15.19 0.57
N PRO A 175 5.61 16.01 0.66
CA PRO A 175 6.28 16.27 1.93
C PRO A 175 5.33 16.88 2.97
N GLU A 176 5.56 16.56 4.24
CA GLU A 176 4.75 17.08 5.34
C GLU A 176 4.64 18.62 5.32
N GLY A 177 3.43 19.14 5.48
CA GLY A 177 3.16 20.58 5.53
C GLY A 177 3.07 21.27 4.17
N PHE A 178 3.13 20.50 3.07
CA PHE A 178 2.82 20.99 1.74
C PHE A 178 1.55 20.33 1.20
N GLU A 179 0.80 21.07 0.40
CA GLU A 179 -0.26 20.53 -0.42
C GLU A 179 0.05 20.93 -1.85
N LEU A 180 -0.10 19.98 -2.78
CA LEU A 180 -0.15 20.32 -4.18
C LEU A 180 -1.54 20.93 -4.43
N ASP A 181 -1.58 22.15 -4.98
CA ASP A 181 -2.81 22.78 -5.46
C ASP A 181 -3.36 21.90 -6.59
N GLU A 182 -4.14 20.90 -6.22
CA GLU A 182 -4.92 20.11 -7.17
C GLU A 182 -6.12 20.95 -7.60
N GLU A 183 -6.35 21.04 -8.92
CA GLU A 183 -7.65 21.50 -9.41
C GLU A 183 -8.73 20.62 -8.77
N GLU A 184 -9.53 21.26 -7.92
CA GLU A 184 -10.73 20.79 -7.21
C GLU A 184 -11.43 19.62 -7.94
N GLY A 185 -11.09 18.37 -7.62
CA GLY A 185 -11.79 17.23 -8.23
C GLY A 185 -11.29 15.79 -8.11
N SER A 186 -10.13 15.46 -7.52
CA SER A 186 -9.66 14.05 -7.56
C SER A 186 -9.02 13.47 -6.31
N ARG A 187 -8.98 14.18 -5.19
CA ARG A 187 -8.73 13.54 -3.88
C ARG A 187 -10.01 12.84 -3.40
N PRO A 188 -10.01 11.52 -3.09
CA PRO A 188 -10.92 11.04 -2.06
C PRO A 188 -10.58 11.83 -0.80
N LYS A 189 -11.57 12.55 -0.28
CA LYS A 189 -11.46 13.17 1.03
C LYS A 189 -11.14 12.04 2.01
N THR A 190 -10.22 12.26 2.92
CA THR A 190 -9.85 11.29 3.96
C THR A 190 -11.10 10.65 4.57
N GLU A 191 -11.07 9.35 4.90
CA GLU A 191 -12.23 8.64 5.50
C GLU A 191 -12.82 9.41 6.68
N ASP A 192 -11.97 10.09 7.47
CA ASP A 192 -12.42 10.94 8.58
C ASP A 192 -13.26 12.15 8.14
N GLU A 193 -12.92 12.85 7.04
CA GLU A 193 -13.73 13.97 6.55
C GLU A 193 -15.03 13.51 5.88
N GLU A 194 -15.02 12.33 5.24
CA GLU A 194 -16.23 11.74 4.64
C GLU A 194 -17.22 11.27 5.74
N LEU A 195 -16.70 10.68 6.82
CA LEU A 195 -17.48 10.33 8.01
C LEU A 195 -18.05 11.57 8.72
N GLU A 196 -17.25 12.64 8.86
CA GLU A 196 -17.74 13.91 9.43
C GLU A 196 -18.83 14.57 8.57
N ALA A 197 -18.71 14.49 7.23
CA ALA A 197 -19.71 15.01 6.31
C ALA A 197 -21.03 14.20 6.38
N ASP A 198 -20.95 12.88 6.49
CA ASP A 198 -22.12 12.00 6.66
C ASP A 198 -22.79 12.17 8.03
N LEU A 199 -22.01 12.47 9.08
CA LEU A 199 -22.52 12.78 10.42
C LEU A 199 -23.12 14.19 10.52
N ALA A 200 -22.75 15.12 9.64
CA ALA A 200 -23.23 16.50 9.67
C ALA A 200 -24.71 16.64 9.26
N ASP A 201 -25.25 15.71 8.47
CA ASP A 201 -26.66 15.66 8.09
C ASP A 201 -27.54 14.92 9.12
N VAL A 202 -26.93 14.34 10.15
CA VAL A 202 -27.67 13.77 11.28
C VAL A 202 -27.99 14.89 12.26
N GLU A 203 -29.18 15.48 12.15
CA GLU A 203 -29.74 16.29 13.23
C GLU A 203 -29.68 15.47 14.53
N ALA A 204 -28.94 15.96 15.52
CA ALA A 204 -28.95 15.40 16.86
C ALA A 204 -30.41 15.26 17.30
N ALA A 205 -30.85 14.01 17.47
CA ALA A 205 -32.20 13.73 17.93
C ALA A 205 -32.46 14.56 19.21
N PRO A 206 -33.64 15.16 19.37
CA PRO A 206 -33.98 15.81 20.63
C PRO A 206 -33.77 14.78 21.75
N ASP A 207 -33.20 15.23 22.88
CA ASP A 207 -33.02 14.43 24.09
C ASP A 207 -34.36 13.77 24.49
N GLU A 208 -34.66 12.61 23.92
CA GLU A 208 -35.64 11.69 24.46
C GLU A 208 -34.95 11.06 25.66
N GLU A 209 -35.42 11.41 26.86
CA GLU A 209 -35.14 10.69 28.10
C GLU A 209 -35.46 9.21 27.84
N ILE A 210 -34.42 8.45 27.48
CA ILE A 210 -34.43 7.00 27.53
C ILE A 210 -34.84 6.62 28.95
N GLU A 211 -36.03 6.01 29.09
CA GLU A 211 -36.48 5.50 30.39
C GLU A 211 -35.41 4.54 30.89
N ALA A 212 -34.77 4.90 32.01
CA ALA A 212 -33.74 4.10 32.63
C ALA A 212 -34.35 2.75 33.05
N ASP A 213 -34.08 1.71 32.27
CA ASP A 213 -34.41 0.33 32.63
C ASP A 213 -33.62 -0.05 33.89
N GLU A 214 -34.25 -0.79 34.81
CA GLU A 214 -33.66 -1.18 36.10
C GLU A 214 -32.44 -2.10 35.97
N THR A 215 -32.06 -2.49 34.75
CA THR A 215 -30.83 -3.25 34.44
C THR A 215 -29.57 -2.39 34.40
N MET A 216 -29.70 -1.05 34.47
CA MET A 216 -28.58 -0.10 34.54
C MET A 216 -28.14 0.23 35.97
N LYS A 217 -28.51 -0.62 36.94
CA LYS A 217 -27.86 -0.65 38.25
C LYS A 217 -26.61 -1.50 38.11
N TRP A 218 -25.46 -0.84 38.03
CA TRP A 218 -24.22 -1.47 38.46
C TRP A 218 -24.44 -1.90 39.90
N ASP A 219 -24.36 -3.19 40.21
CA ASP A 219 -24.42 -3.71 41.57
C ASP A 219 -23.25 -3.10 42.36
N GLU A 220 -23.47 -1.93 42.97
CA GLU A 220 -22.64 -1.39 44.05
C GLU A 220 -22.90 -2.23 45.32
N GLU A 221 -22.52 -3.50 45.31
CA GLU A 221 -22.44 -4.31 46.53
C GLU A 221 -21.56 -5.56 46.29
N GLU A 222 -20.24 -5.38 46.36
CA GLU A 222 -19.41 -6.41 46.96
C GLU A 222 -18.36 -5.74 47.88
N GLU A 223 -18.39 -6.18 49.12
CA GLU A 223 -17.74 -5.60 50.29
C GLU A 223 -16.23 -5.40 50.10
N SER A 224 -15.76 -4.29 50.66
CA SER A 224 -14.37 -4.04 51.02
C SER A 224 -13.78 -5.20 51.85
N GLU A 225 -13.08 -6.12 51.20
CA GLU A 225 -12.01 -6.89 51.82
C GLU A 225 -10.70 -6.11 51.64
N GLU A 226 -10.24 -5.47 52.72
CA GLU A 226 -8.90 -4.90 52.82
C GLU A 226 -7.86 -6.02 52.62
N GLN A 227 -7.43 -6.25 51.38
CA GLN A 227 -6.21 -7.01 51.10
C GLN A 227 -5.02 -6.09 51.35
N GLU A 228 -4.47 -6.20 52.56
CA GLU A 228 -3.22 -5.56 52.98
C GLU A 228 -2.07 -6.08 52.09
N TYR A 229 -1.71 -5.32 51.06
CA TYR A 229 -0.52 -5.58 50.24
C TYR A 229 0.72 -5.07 50.98
N GLU A 230 1.58 -5.98 51.44
CA GLU A 230 2.93 -5.65 51.91
C GLU A 230 3.77 -5.10 50.73
N GLU A 231 4.14 -3.81 50.79
CA GLU A 231 5.16 -3.20 49.94
C GLU A 231 6.52 -3.89 50.14
N GLN A 232 6.86 -4.83 49.25
CA GLN A 232 8.24 -5.29 49.09
C GLN A 232 8.97 -4.47 48.03
N THR A 233 9.30 -3.22 48.34
CA THR A 233 10.37 -2.50 47.64
C THR A 233 11.17 -1.64 48.60
N THR A 234 12.01 -2.26 49.43
CA THR A 234 13.17 -1.55 49.98
C THR A 234 14.33 -1.72 48.99
N PRO A 235 14.85 -0.64 48.38
CA PRO A 235 16.09 -0.70 47.61
C PRO A 235 17.23 -1.17 48.53
N PRO A 236 18.11 -2.09 48.10
CA PRO A 236 19.29 -2.43 48.89
C PRO A 236 20.20 -1.21 49.05
N ASP A 237 20.45 -0.82 50.30
CA ASP A 237 21.38 0.24 50.67
C ASP A 237 22.79 -0.04 50.13
N GLU A 238 23.38 0.97 49.49
CA GLU A 238 24.81 1.02 49.17
C GLU A 238 25.62 1.07 50.48
N GLU A 239 26.32 -0.01 50.81
CA GLU A 239 27.36 0.03 51.83
C GLU A 239 28.59 0.80 51.29
N GLU A 240 28.61 2.12 51.53
CA GLU A 240 29.85 2.83 51.85
C GLU A 240 30.32 2.41 53.24
N GLU A 241 31.47 1.73 53.34
CA GLU A 241 32.66 2.26 54.02
C GLU A 241 33.73 1.18 54.34
N LYS A 242 34.98 1.59 54.07
CA LYS A 242 36.26 1.24 54.72
C LYS A 242 37.08 0.04 54.25
#